data_AF-A0A439CY60-F1
#
_entry.id   AF-A0A439CY60-F1
#
_cell.length_a   1.000
_cell.length_b   1.000
_cell.length_c   1.000
_cell.angle_alpha   90.00
_cell.angle_beta   90.00
_cell.angle_gamma   90.00
#
_symmetry.space_group_name_H-M   'P 1'
#
loop_
_entity.id
_entity.type
_entity.pdbx_description
1 polymer ?
#
loop_
_entity_poly.entity_id
_entity_poly.type
_entity_poly.pdbx_seq_one_letter_code
_entity_poly.pdbx_strand_id
1 'polypeptide(L)'
;MVEMEGRYPCGDCDQVFESKKLRATHAFHEVHMRDSTCIGCYKVFNTPHSLSLHKTLHKSHQLEAAAKIPGSGPNAEVIRQFSEMELNASQLGHSSTARWRGSEGAALKQRPDHAYPWVSPAQTGGIYAQLQSEVLDRSRRVSEGFPFPGQIKPKSRDFSVSNLPQSPPEPGAGRARGYAALVLDCEMIALEDQVQDLISLSVIDFLSGDVVLNALVQPTGRVKDWRSRVTGVNPAVLRAAKEDPRQTVLRGWPEAREQIFAVADAHTVFVGHALPNDLEILRIATDRAVDSVVLTAQAAFGRAAARFP
;
A
#
# COMPACT_ATOMS: atom_id res chain seq x y z
N MET A 1 10.54 4.25 -25.71
CA MET A 1 11.77 4.90 -26.24
C MET A 1 12.92 3.96 -25.96
N VAL A 2 13.68 3.63 -27.00
CA VAL A 2 14.74 2.61 -27.00
C VAL A 2 15.87 3.06 -26.08
N GLU A 3 16.24 2.24 -25.11
CA GLU A 3 17.46 2.41 -24.30
C GLU A 3 18.68 2.25 -25.23
N MET A 4 19.26 3.36 -25.66
CA MET A 4 20.58 3.34 -26.31
C MET A 4 21.65 3.23 -25.21
N GLU A 5 22.18 2.03 -25.03
CA GLU A 5 23.31 1.78 -24.13
C GLU A 5 24.53 2.63 -24.52
N GLY A 6 25.05 3.41 -23.56
CA GLY A 6 26.38 4.02 -23.66
C GLY A 6 26.46 5.55 -23.69
N ARG A 7 25.34 6.29 -23.63
CA ARG A 7 25.36 7.76 -23.55
C ARG A 7 24.47 8.29 -22.43
N TYR A 8 25.06 9.13 -21.58
CA TYR A 8 24.42 9.67 -20.38
C TYR A 8 24.37 11.21 -20.47
N PRO A 9 23.32 11.80 -21.07
CA PRO A 9 23.19 13.25 -21.20
C PRO A 9 22.95 13.93 -19.85
N CYS A 10 23.42 15.17 -19.71
CA CYS A 10 23.01 16.09 -18.66
C CYS A 10 21.60 16.64 -18.97
N GLY A 11 20.77 16.82 -17.94
CA GLY A 11 19.43 17.40 -18.06
C GLY A 11 19.43 18.93 -18.11
N ASP A 12 20.51 19.56 -17.65
CA ASP A 12 20.63 21.02 -17.53
C ASP A 12 21.57 21.63 -18.58
N CYS A 13 22.27 20.81 -19.37
CA CYS A 13 23.16 21.27 -20.44
C CYS A 13 23.35 20.21 -21.55
N ASP A 14 23.94 20.60 -22.67
CA ASP A 14 24.09 19.74 -23.86
C ASP A 14 25.25 18.72 -23.77
N GLN A 15 25.88 18.59 -22.60
CA GLN A 15 27.00 17.65 -22.39
C GLN A 15 26.50 16.21 -22.27
N VAL A 16 27.18 15.29 -22.95
CA VAL A 16 26.86 13.85 -22.95
C VAL A 16 28.07 13.06 -22.48
N PHE A 17 27.87 12.22 -21.47
CA PHE A 17 28.95 11.47 -20.84
C PHE A 17 28.93 10.00 -21.24
N GLU A 18 30.12 9.39 -21.29
CA GLU A 18 30.31 7.97 -21.57
C GLU A 18 29.95 7.05 -20.38
N SER A 19 29.80 7.60 -19.17
CA SER A 19 29.37 6.83 -18.00
C SER A 19 28.48 7.63 -17.03
N LYS A 20 27.61 6.91 -16.30
CA LYS A 20 26.77 7.48 -15.23
C LYS A 20 27.61 8.21 -14.18
N LYS A 21 28.82 7.69 -13.89
CA LYS A 21 29.78 8.26 -12.94
C LYS A 21 30.26 9.64 -13.39
N LEU A 22 30.73 9.77 -14.62
CA LEU A 22 31.22 11.04 -15.16
C LEU A 22 30.11 12.09 -15.21
N ARG A 23 28.89 11.71 -15.60
CA ARG A 23 27.73 12.61 -15.55
C ARG A 23 27.42 13.07 -14.12
N ALA A 24 27.42 12.16 -13.14
CA ALA A 24 27.14 12.50 -11.75
C ALA A 24 28.24 13.39 -11.13
N THR A 25 29.49 13.21 -11.54
CA THR A 25 30.61 14.09 -11.16
C THR A 25 30.46 15.47 -11.78
N HIS A 26 30.12 15.57 -13.07
CA HIS A 26 29.79 16.84 -13.72
C HIS A 26 28.64 17.56 -13.02
N ALA A 27 27.54 16.85 -12.77
CA ALA A 27 26.38 17.35 -12.04
C ALA A 27 26.75 17.98 -10.68
N PHE A 28 27.68 17.34 -9.96
CA PHE A 28 28.12 17.84 -8.67
C PHE A 28 29.01 19.09 -8.75
N HIS A 29 29.99 19.12 -9.66
CA HIS A 29 30.93 20.24 -9.78
C HIS A 29 30.32 21.49 -10.41
N GLU A 30 29.49 21.31 -11.42
CA GLU A 30 28.84 22.42 -12.15
C GLU A 30 27.46 22.76 -11.57
N VAL A 31 27.05 22.11 -10.48
CA VAL A 31 25.75 22.31 -9.80
C VAL A 31 24.53 21.95 -10.68
N HIS A 32 24.74 21.22 -11.78
CA HIS A 32 23.68 20.69 -12.63
C HIS A 32 23.05 19.41 -12.04
N MET A 33 21.74 19.21 -12.17
CA MET A 33 20.99 18.04 -11.70
C MET A 33 21.29 17.66 -10.24
N ARG A 34 21.70 18.64 -9.41
CA ARG A 34 22.23 18.43 -8.06
C ARG A 34 21.20 17.82 -7.11
N ASP A 35 19.95 18.19 -7.30
CA ASP A 35 18.81 17.68 -6.52
C ASP A 35 18.19 16.42 -7.11
N SER A 36 18.74 15.97 -8.24
CA SER A 36 18.20 14.85 -9.01
C SER A 36 19.20 13.70 -9.12
N THR A 37 20.47 13.88 -8.76
CA THR A 37 21.51 12.85 -8.96
C THR A 37 22.27 12.55 -7.68
N CYS A 38 22.41 11.26 -7.34
CA CYS A 38 23.26 10.82 -6.25
C CYS A 38 24.71 10.65 -6.75
N ILE A 39 25.65 11.38 -6.14
CA ILE A 39 27.08 11.24 -6.48
C ILE A 39 27.70 9.91 -6.01
N GLY A 40 27.13 9.23 -5.00
CA GLY A 40 27.71 7.98 -4.49
C GLY A 40 27.40 6.75 -5.33
N CYS A 41 26.17 6.66 -5.86
CA CYS A 41 25.73 5.51 -6.67
C CYS A 41 25.37 5.87 -8.11
N TYR A 42 25.51 7.15 -8.47
CA TYR A 42 25.31 7.70 -9.81
C TYR A 42 23.87 7.58 -10.36
N LYS A 43 22.91 7.28 -9.48
CA LYS A 43 21.49 7.14 -9.82
C LYS A 43 20.82 8.51 -9.92
N VAL A 44 19.91 8.64 -10.89
CA VAL A 44 19.09 9.83 -11.11
C VAL A 44 17.69 9.57 -10.56
N PHE A 45 17.10 10.63 -10.02
CA PHE A 45 15.87 10.68 -9.26
C PHE A 45 14.99 11.77 -9.85
N ASN A 46 13.70 11.49 -9.89
CA ASN A 46 12.75 12.37 -10.55
C ASN A 46 12.27 13.51 -9.63
N THR A 47 12.56 13.41 -8.32
CA THR A 47 12.24 14.45 -7.34
C THR A 47 13.35 14.62 -6.29
N PRO A 48 13.57 15.84 -5.76
CA PRO A 48 14.52 16.09 -4.67
C PRO A 48 14.25 15.26 -3.40
N HIS A 49 12.96 15.01 -3.11
CA HIS A 49 12.55 14.17 -1.99
C HIS A 49 13.04 12.73 -2.16
N SER A 50 12.91 12.15 -3.35
CA SER A 50 13.39 10.79 -3.61
C SER A 50 14.92 10.66 -3.56
N LEU A 51 15.65 11.71 -3.96
CA LEU A 51 17.11 11.76 -3.78
C LEU A 51 17.50 11.87 -2.30
N SER A 52 16.82 12.75 -1.55
CA SER A 52 17.05 12.93 -0.11
C SER A 52 16.82 11.62 0.65
N LEU A 53 15.70 10.95 0.38
CA LEU A 53 15.38 9.64 0.95
C LEU A 53 16.34 8.54 0.50
N HIS A 54 16.81 8.59 -0.75
CA HIS A 54 17.83 7.65 -1.21
C HIS A 54 19.15 7.79 -0.44
N LYS A 55 19.59 9.02 -0.15
CA LYS A 55 20.81 9.28 0.62
C LYS A 55 20.71 8.74 2.05
N THR A 56 19.52 8.73 2.64
CA THR A 56 19.30 8.23 4.01
C THR A 56 19.16 6.71 4.08
N LEU A 57 18.66 6.05 3.03
CA LEU A 57 18.34 4.61 3.06
C LEU A 57 19.40 3.68 2.41
N HIS A 58 20.41 4.22 1.71
CA HIS A 58 21.33 3.39 0.93
C HIS A 58 22.58 2.94 1.73
N LYS A 59 22.79 1.61 1.84
CA LYS A 59 23.90 0.97 2.58
C LYS A 59 25.31 1.49 2.24
N SER A 60 25.57 1.92 0.99
CA SER A 60 26.89 2.44 0.60
C SER A 60 27.25 3.77 1.27
N HIS A 61 26.26 4.55 1.73
CA HIS A 61 26.46 5.82 2.41
C HIS A 61 26.49 5.69 3.94
N GLN A 62 25.88 4.64 4.48
CA GLN A 62 25.92 4.34 5.92
C GLN A 62 27.35 4.02 6.40
N LEU A 63 28.20 3.47 5.54
CA LEU A 63 29.60 3.16 5.86
C LEU A 63 30.55 4.38 5.72
N GLU A 64 30.21 5.37 4.90
CA GLU A 64 31.03 6.59 4.75
C GLU A 64 30.68 7.68 5.78
N ALA A 65 29.43 7.71 6.28
CA ALA A 65 28.99 8.67 7.30
C ALA A 65 29.65 8.45 8.67
N ALA A 66 30.10 7.22 8.97
CA ALA A 66 30.79 6.91 10.22
C ALA A 66 32.29 7.29 10.23
N ALA A 67 32.87 7.64 9.07
CA ALA A 67 34.33 7.75 8.93
C ALA A 67 34.87 9.18 8.73
N LYS A 68 34.04 10.21 8.58
CA LYS A 68 34.53 11.59 8.35
C LYS A 68 33.64 12.64 9.04
N ILE A 69 34.05 13.06 10.24
CA ILE A 69 34.21 14.46 10.73
C ILE A 69 34.47 14.41 12.26
N PRO A 70 35.64 14.85 12.75
CA PRO A 70 35.82 15.17 14.17
C PRO A 70 35.18 16.53 14.47
N GLY A 71 34.29 16.60 15.45
CA GLY A 71 33.95 17.85 16.13
C GLY A 71 32.65 18.58 15.75
N SER A 72 31.80 18.05 14.88
CA SER A 72 30.42 18.56 14.72
C SER A 72 29.44 17.40 14.61
N GLY A 73 29.14 16.80 15.76
CA GLY A 73 28.13 15.74 15.84
C GLY A 73 26.74 16.29 15.49
N PRO A 74 25.88 15.51 14.81
CA PRO A 74 24.45 15.74 14.84
C PRO A 74 24.01 15.77 16.30
N ASN A 75 23.08 16.67 16.65
CA ASN A 75 22.52 16.77 17.99
C ASN A 75 22.15 15.36 18.49
N ALA A 76 22.65 14.96 19.67
CA ALA A 76 22.45 13.63 20.23
C ALA A 76 20.95 13.25 20.28
N GLU A 77 20.06 14.25 20.32
CA GLU A 77 18.62 14.11 20.21
C GLU A 77 18.14 13.55 18.85
N VAL A 78 18.78 13.92 17.74
CA VAL A 78 18.42 13.45 16.38
C VAL A 78 18.89 12.01 16.18
N ILE A 79 20.11 11.67 16.65
CA ILE A 79 20.60 10.29 16.62
C ILE A 79 19.74 9.40 17.53
N ARG A 80 19.29 9.91 18.69
CA ARG A 80 18.34 9.22 19.57
C ARG A 80 16.99 9.01 18.90
N GLN A 81 16.45 10.00 18.19
CA GLN A 81 15.20 9.88 17.43
C GLN A 81 15.28 8.85 16.28
N PHE A 82 16.40 8.78 15.56
CA PHE A 82 16.57 7.80 14.46
C PHE A 82 16.93 6.39 14.97
N SER A 83 17.74 6.26 16.02
CA SER A 83 17.94 4.97 16.69
C SER A 83 16.66 4.46 17.35
N GLU A 84 15.80 5.33 17.90
CA GLU A 84 14.46 4.95 18.40
C GLU A 84 13.50 4.54 17.26
N MET A 85 13.63 5.09 16.04
CA MET A 85 12.88 4.63 14.87
C MET A 85 13.38 3.28 14.33
N GLU A 86 14.70 3.02 14.31
CA GLU A 86 15.25 1.71 13.89
C GLU A 86 15.10 0.61 14.97
N LEU A 87 15.05 0.96 16.26
CA LEU A 87 14.73 0.03 17.36
C LEU A 87 13.24 -0.34 17.46
N ASN A 88 12.36 0.30 16.68
CA ASN A 88 10.93 -0.02 16.64
C ASN A 88 10.55 -1.10 15.61
N ALA A 89 11.46 -1.54 14.75
CA ALA A 89 11.22 -2.73 13.94
C ALA A 89 11.00 -3.99 14.81
N SER A 90 11.63 -4.04 15.99
CA SER A 90 11.39 -5.03 17.04
C SER A 90 10.07 -4.83 17.81
N GLN A 91 9.40 -3.68 17.68
CA GLN A 91 8.11 -3.37 18.31
C GLN A 91 6.91 -3.47 17.35
N LEU A 92 7.15 -3.87 16.10
CA LEU A 92 6.12 -4.22 15.12
C LEU A 92 5.55 -5.62 15.43
N GLY A 93 4.83 -5.72 16.54
CA GLY A 93 4.07 -6.91 16.95
C GLY A 93 2.84 -7.19 16.08
N HIS A 94 2.89 -6.91 14.77
CA HIS A 94 1.80 -7.11 13.82
C HIS A 94 1.91 -8.47 13.12
N SER A 95 0.78 -9.00 12.65
CA SER A 95 0.72 -10.36 12.09
C SER A 95 1.65 -10.58 10.89
N SER A 96 1.93 -9.55 10.09
CA SER A 96 2.84 -9.63 8.93
C SER A 96 4.30 -10.01 9.27
N THR A 97 4.75 -9.86 10.52
CA THR A 97 6.12 -10.24 10.95
C THR A 97 6.20 -11.62 11.61
N ALA A 98 5.06 -12.27 11.87
CA ALA A 98 5.01 -13.54 12.62
C ALA A 98 5.87 -14.63 11.97
N ARG A 99 5.81 -14.75 10.64
CA ARG A 99 6.58 -15.72 9.84
C ARG A 99 8.10 -15.49 9.88
N TRP A 100 8.51 -14.27 10.20
CA TRP A 100 9.91 -13.82 10.16
C TRP A 100 10.54 -13.72 11.55
N ARG A 101 9.76 -13.95 12.62
CA ARG A 101 10.23 -13.92 14.00
C ARG A 101 11.26 -15.05 14.20
N GLY A 102 12.53 -14.69 14.40
CA GLY A 102 13.64 -15.63 14.60
C GLY A 102 14.42 -16.01 13.35
N SER A 103 14.13 -15.44 12.17
CA SER A 103 14.92 -15.65 10.95
C SER A 103 15.76 -14.41 10.62
N GLU A 104 16.94 -14.29 11.23
CA GLU A 104 17.94 -13.33 10.76
C GLU A 104 18.43 -13.76 9.37
N GLY A 105 18.08 -13.01 8.31
CA GLY A 105 18.69 -13.16 6.98
C GLY A 105 17.93 -14.00 5.95
N ALA A 106 16.63 -14.28 6.11
CA ALA A 106 15.86 -14.96 5.06
C ALA A 106 15.65 -14.03 3.83
N ALA A 107 16.45 -14.25 2.78
CA ALA A 107 16.28 -13.62 1.47
C ALA A 107 14.92 -13.95 0.85
N LEU A 108 14.48 -13.07 -0.07
CA LEU A 108 13.27 -13.17 -0.90
C LEU A 108 13.07 -14.61 -1.40
N LYS A 109 12.21 -15.42 -0.75
CA LYS A 109 11.78 -16.69 -1.35
C LYS A 109 10.77 -16.32 -2.43
N GLN A 110 11.19 -16.45 -3.70
CA GLN A 110 10.27 -16.36 -4.84
C GLN A 110 9.09 -17.31 -4.59
N ARG A 111 7.86 -16.84 -4.87
CA ARG A 111 6.74 -17.77 -5.02
C ARG A 111 7.03 -18.65 -6.25
N PRO A 112 6.76 -19.97 -6.21
CA PRO A 112 6.94 -20.85 -7.38
C PRO A 112 6.13 -20.46 -8.63
N ASP A 113 5.21 -19.51 -8.49
CA ASP A 113 4.08 -19.29 -9.41
C ASP A 113 3.88 -17.82 -9.82
N HIS A 114 4.58 -16.85 -9.21
CA HIS A 114 4.45 -15.42 -9.55
C HIS A 114 5.83 -14.73 -9.57
N ALA A 115 6.20 -14.14 -10.71
CA ALA A 115 7.53 -13.59 -11.00
C ALA A 115 7.94 -12.32 -10.22
N TYR A 116 7.20 -11.93 -9.18
CA TYR A 116 7.49 -10.73 -8.38
C TYR A 116 8.28 -11.10 -7.11
N PRO A 117 9.49 -10.54 -6.91
CA PRO A 117 10.24 -10.72 -5.67
C PRO A 117 9.57 -9.97 -4.51
N TRP A 118 9.01 -10.69 -3.53
CA TRP A 118 8.37 -10.12 -2.33
C TRP A 118 9.36 -9.82 -1.22
N VAL A 119 9.30 -8.60 -0.70
CA VAL A 119 10.14 -7.95 0.33
C VAL A 119 10.69 -8.89 1.41
N SER A 120 12.03 -8.94 1.54
CA SER A 120 12.69 -9.64 2.65
C SER A 120 12.51 -8.85 3.95
N PRO A 121 12.59 -9.48 5.15
CA PRO A 121 12.49 -8.77 6.43
C PRO A 121 13.40 -7.53 6.54
N ALA A 122 14.57 -7.57 5.90
CA ALA A 122 15.53 -6.48 5.86
C ALA A 122 15.06 -5.25 5.04
N GLN A 123 14.09 -5.43 4.15
CA GLN A 123 13.50 -4.39 3.29
C GLN A 123 12.09 -3.99 3.75
N THR A 124 11.45 -4.81 4.60
CA THR A 124 10.08 -4.59 5.10
C THR A 124 9.93 -3.25 5.81
N GLY A 125 10.93 -2.84 6.60
CA GLY A 125 10.91 -1.55 7.30
C GLY A 125 10.88 -0.36 6.34
N GLY A 126 11.75 -0.36 5.32
CA GLY A 126 11.81 0.73 4.34
C GLY A 126 10.58 0.81 3.45
N ILE A 127 10.05 -0.33 3.01
CA ILE A 127 8.85 -0.38 2.17
C ILE A 127 7.59 0.00 2.95
N TYR A 128 7.48 -0.44 4.20
CA TYR A 128 6.38 -0.02 5.05
C TYR A 128 6.43 1.48 5.35
N ALA A 129 7.61 2.04 5.62
CA ALA A 129 7.77 3.49 5.79
C ALA A 129 7.38 4.26 4.52
N GLN A 130 7.75 3.75 3.33
CA GLN A 130 7.30 4.34 2.06
C GLN A 130 5.78 4.27 1.93
N LEU A 131 5.17 3.11 2.20
CA LEU A 131 3.71 2.95 2.16
C LEU A 131 3.01 3.93 3.11
N GLN A 132 3.54 4.10 4.33
CA GLN A 132 3.02 5.06 5.29
C GLN A 132 3.10 6.51 4.79
N SER A 133 4.15 6.86 4.04
CA SER A 133 4.31 8.20 3.46
C SER A 133 3.33 8.51 2.32
N GLU A 134 2.71 7.47 1.75
CA GLU A 134 1.71 7.57 0.69
C GLU A 134 0.26 7.45 1.20
N VAL A 135 0.07 7.34 2.52
CA VAL A 135 -1.27 7.34 3.12
C VAL A 135 -1.96 8.67 2.82
N LEU A 136 -3.16 8.58 2.26
CA LEU A 136 -3.94 9.74 1.86
C LEU A 136 -4.34 10.59 3.07
N ASP A 137 -4.10 11.90 2.98
CA ASP A 137 -4.60 12.85 3.97
C ASP A 137 -6.13 12.95 3.97
N ARG A 138 -6.68 13.57 5.01
CA ARG A 138 -8.13 13.71 5.17
C ARG A 138 -8.80 14.46 4.01
N SER A 139 -8.17 15.53 3.51
CA SER A 139 -8.73 16.33 2.42
C SER A 139 -8.86 15.49 1.15
N ARG A 140 -7.83 14.69 0.84
CA ARG A 140 -7.84 13.78 -0.29
C ARG A 140 -8.85 12.65 -0.16
N ARG A 141 -8.95 12.05 1.02
CA ARG A 141 -9.98 11.03 1.24
C ARG A 141 -11.40 11.58 1.01
N VAL A 142 -11.66 12.82 1.41
CA VAL A 142 -12.94 13.48 1.12
C VAL A 142 -13.14 13.69 -0.38
N SER A 143 -12.14 14.22 -1.10
CA SER A 143 -12.26 14.51 -2.54
C SER A 143 -12.42 13.25 -3.39
N GLU A 144 -11.79 12.14 -2.98
CA GLU A 144 -11.86 10.85 -3.66
C GLU A 144 -13.05 9.99 -3.20
N GLY A 145 -13.88 10.48 -2.28
CA GLY A 145 -15.13 9.81 -1.89
C GLY A 145 -14.98 8.62 -0.95
N PHE A 146 -13.91 8.55 -0.16
CA PHE A 146 -13.74 7.50 0.85
C PHE A 146 -14.86 7.56 1.92
N PRO A 147 -15.30 6.40 2.45
CA PRO A 147 -16.28 6.37 3.52
C PRO A 147 -15.75 6.96 4.83
N PHE A 148 -16.61 7.71 5.54
CA PHE A 148 -16.34 8.20 6.89
C PHE A 148 -17.22 7.51 7.93
N PRO A 149 -16.75 7.37 9.18
CA PRO A 149 -17.52 6.72 10.23
C PRO A 149 -18.88 7.40 10.43
N GLY A 150 -19.96 6.63 10.44
CA GLY A 150 -21.31 7.17 10.64
C GLY A 150 -21.88 7.97 9.46
N GLN A 151 -21.20 8.02 8.32
CA GLN A 151 -21.68 8.75 7.14
C GLN A 151 -22.97 8.13 6.60
N ILE A 152 -24.03 8.94 6.53
CA ILE A 152 -25.33 8.56 5.94
C ILE A 152 -25.33 9.02 4.48
N LYS A 153 -25.60 8.12 3.53
CA LYS A 153 -25.86 8.51 2.14
C LYS A 153 -27.35 8.85 1.96
N PRO A 154 -27.68 9.97 1.31
CA PRO A 154 -29.07 10.46 1.20
C PRO A 154 -30.02 9.54 0.41
N LYS A 155 -29.52 8.50 -0.25
CA LYS A 155 -30.31 7.51 -1.02
C LYS A 155 -30.59 6.20 -0.28
N SER A 156 -30.07 5.97 0.94
CA SER A 156 -30.32 4.71 1.66
C SER A 156 -31.74 4.70 2.25
N ARG A 157 -32.63 3.84 1.74
CA ARG A 157 -33.99 3.67 2.27
C ARG A 157 -34.02 2.87 3.58
N ASP A 158 -32.96 2.12 3.89
CA ASP A 158 -32.81 1.33 5.12
C ASP A 158 -31.84 1.98 6.12
N PHE A 159 -32.41 2.67 7.10
CA PHE A 159 -31.69 3.22 8.25
C PHE A 159 -31.49 2.14 9.31
N SER A 160 -30.47 1.31 9.15
CA SER A 160 -29.92 0.51 10.26
C SER A 160 -28.55 1.04 10.65
N VAL A 161 -28.27 1.18 11.95
CA VAL A 161 -26.95 1.59 12.46
C VAL A 161 -25.85 0.62 12.01
N SER A 162 -26.19 -0.67 11.85
CA SER A 162 -25.29 -1.69 11.30
C SER A 162 -24.84 -1.37 9.87
N ASN A 163 -25.60 -0.54 9.16
CA ASN A 163 -25.36 -0.15 7.78
C ASN A 163 -24.44 1.05 7.59
N LEU A 164 -24.02 1.71 8.68
CA LEU A 164 -23.09 2.81 8.58
C LEU A 164 -21.65 2.28 8.43
N PRO A 165 -20.77 3.03 7.74
CA PRO A 165 -19.35 2.72 7.72
C PRO A 165 -18.76 2.72 9.13
N GLN A 166 -17.92 1.72 9.41
CA GLN A 166 -17.28 1.52 10.72
C GLN A 166 -15.76 1.52 10.57
N SER A 167 -15.05 2.02 11.58
CA SER A 167 -13.60 1.91 11.65
C SER A 167 -13.15 0.51 12.08
N PRO A 168 -11.99 0.04 11.61
CA PRO A 168 -11.33 -1.13 12.20
C PRO A 168 -11.22 -0.98 13.73
N PRO A 169 -11.25 -2.09 14.47
CA PRO A 169 -11.21 -2.04 15.93
C PRO A 169 -9.85 -1.52 16.42
N GLU A 170 -9.86 -0.83 17.56
CA GLU A 170 -8.63 -0.49 18.27
C GLU A 170 -7.89 -1.77 18.75
N PRO A 171 -6.55 -1.76 18.81
CA PRO A 171 -5.79 -2.87 19.36
C PRO A 171 -6.14 -3.08 20.84
N GLY A 172 -6.89 -4.15 21.14
CA GLY A 172 -7.25 -4.49 22.52
C GLY A 172 -6.10 -5.12 23.30
N ALA A 173 -6.08 -4.91 24.62
CA ALA A 173 -5.17 -5.64 25.51
C ALA A 173 -5.44 -7.15 25.40
N GLY A 174 -4.41 -7.93 25.03
CA GLY A 174 -4.51 -9.39 24.87
C GLY A 174 -4.98 -9.88 23.49
N ARG A 175 -5.28 -8.98 22.54
CA ARG A 175 -5.53 -9.34 21.14
C ARG A 175 -4.24 -9.26 20.33
N ALA A 176 -4.02 -10.22 19.43
CA ALA A 176 -2.96 -10.10 18.44
C ALA A 176 -3.20 -8.85 17.59
N ARG A 177 -2.16 -8.03 17.36
CA ARG A 177 -2.30 -6.87 16.47
C ARG A 177 -2.62 -7.35 15.06
N GLY A 178 -3.38 -6.53 14.35
CA GLY A 178 -3.73 -6.76 12.96
C GLY A 178 -2.51 -6.80 12.05
N TYR A 179 -2.74 -7.06 10.77
CA TYR A 179 -1.72 -6.93 9.74
C TYR A 179 -1.31 -5.46 9.57
N ALA A 180 -0.05 -5.22 9.22
CA ALA A 180 0.46 -3.86 9.03
C ALA A 180 -0.17 -3.18 7.81
N ALA A 181 -0.32 -3.96 6.73
CA ALA A 181 -0.89 -3.50 5.49
C ALA A 181 -1.64 -4.63 4.79
N LEU A 182 -2.88 -4.36 4.38
CA LEU A 182 -3.75 -5.30 3.68
C LEU A 182 -4.15 -4.73 2.32
N VAL A 183 -3.92 -5.51 1.27
CA VAL A 183 -4.45 -5.23 -0.07
C VAL A 183 -5.87 -5.78 -0.13
N LEU A 184 -6.82 -4.95 -0.57
CA LEU A 184 -8.21 -5.33 -0.79
C LEU A 184 -8.58 -5.25 -2.26
N ASP A 185 -9.39 -6.19 -2.69
CA ASP A 185 -10.08 -6.17 -3.97
C ASP A 185 -11.43 -6.89 -3.81
N CYS A 186 -12.50 -6.21 -4.19
CA CYS A 186 -13.86 -6.72 -4.13
C CYS A 186 -14.44 -6.80 -5.54
N GLU A 187 -15.14 -7.90 -5.82
CA GLU A 187 -16.01 -7.98 -6.99
C GLU A 187 -17.43 -7.64 -6.58
N MET A 188 -18.10 -6.83 -7.39
CA MET A 188 -19.47 -6.38 -7.13
C MET A 188 -20.42 -6.65 -8.28
N ILE A 189 -21.64 -7.02 -7.92
CA ILE A 189 -22.77 -7.28 -8.81
C ILE A 189 -23.80 -6.14 -8.72
N ALA A 190 -24.74 -6.09 -9.67
CA ALA A 190 -25.86 -5.16 -9.62
C ALA A 190 -27.14 -5.85 -9.14
N LEU A 191 -27.84 -5.21 -8.20
CA LEU A 191 -29.14 -5.61 -7.69
C LEU A 191 -30.30 -4.98 -8.50
N GLU A 192 -31.52 -5.50 -8.29
CA GLU A 192 -32.75 -5.00 -8.95
C GLU A 192 -33.04 -3.52 -8.67
N ASP A 193 -32.74 -3.04 -7.47
CA ASP A 193 -32.95 -1.67 -7.01
C ASP A 193 -31.88 -0.67 -7.50
N GLN A 194 -31.03 -1.09 -8.43
CA GLN A 194 -29.88 -0.34 -8.97
C GLN A 194 -28.78 -0.05 -7.92
N VAL A 195 -28.78 -0.76 -6.79
CA VAL A 195 -27.67 -0.78 -5.83
C VAL A 195 -26.68 -1.89 -6.21
N GLN A 196 -25.44 -1.81 -5.73
CA GLN A 196 -24.45 -2.86 -5.90
C GLN A 196 -24.34 -3.73 -4.65
N ASP A 197 -23.92 -4.98 -4.81
CA ASP A 197 -23.64 -5.88 -3.69
C ASP A 197 -22.33 -6.65 -3.91
N LEU A 198 -21.74 -7.12 -2.82
CA LEU A 198 -20.47 -7.87 -2.83
C LEU A 198 -20.70 -9.31 -3.28
N ILE A 199 -19.85 -9.83 -4.18
CA ILE A 199 -19.88 -11.24 -4.62
C ILE A 199 -18.57 -11.99 -4.37
N SER A 200 -17.44 -11.29 -4.31
CA SER A 200 -16.13 -11.88 -4.02
C SER A 200 -15.26 -10.89 -3.26
N LEU A 201 -14.41 -11.39 -2.37
CA LEU A 201 -13.45 -10.61 -1.59
C LEU A 201 -12.09 -11.29 -1.58
N SER A 202 -11.06 -10.54 -1.95
CA SER A 202 -9.65 -10.90 -1.79
C SER A 202 -8.95 -9.97 -0.80
N VAL A 203 -8.18 -10.55 0.12
CA VAL A 203 -7.36 -9.86 1.11
C VAL A 203 -5.97 -10.48 1.14
N ILE A 204 -4.95 -9.66 0.90
CA ILE A 204 -3.54 -10.11 0.81
C ILE A 204 -2.71 -9.28 1.80
N ASP A 205 -1.80 -9.92 2.53
CA ASP A 205 -0.80 -9.19 3.31
C ASP A 205 0.20 -8.55 2.36
N PHE A 206 0.20 -7.22 2.29
CA PHE A 206 0.99 -6.47 1.29
C PHE A 206 2.49 -6.76 1.39
N LEU A 207 2.99 -7.01 2.61
CA LEU A 207 4.43 -7.16 2.86
C LEU A 207 4.94 -8.55 2.52
N SER A 208 4.14 -9.60 2.75
CA SER A 208 4.53 -10.99 2.48
C SER A 208 3.99 -11.54 1.16
N GLY A 209 2.90 -10.98 0.64
CA GLY A 209 2.12 -11.52 -0.46
C GLY A 209 1.28 -12.74 -0.09
N ASP A 210 1.17 -13.10 1.20
CA ASP A 210 0.34 -14.22 1.63
C ASP A 210 -1.15 -13.87 1.51
N VAL A 211 -1.94 -14.83 1.04
CA VAL A 211 -3.41 -14.68 0.94
C VAL A 211 -3.99 -14.83 2.34
N VAL A 212 -4.58 -13.75 2.86
CA VAL A 212 -5.19 -13.71 4.19
C VAL A 212 -6.64 -14.18 4.12
N LEU A 213 -7.38 -13.75 3.10
CA LEU A 213 -8.75 -14.17 2.83
C LEU A 213 -8.98 -14.17 1.31
N ASN A 214 -9.62 -15.21 0.81
CA ASN A 214 -10.13 -15.24 -0.56
C ASN A 214 -11.45 -16.02 -0.51
N ALA A 215 -12.57 -15.32 -0.63
CA ALA A 215 -13.88 -15.90 -0.38
C ALA A 215 -14.95 -15.34 -1.31
N LEU A 216 -15.85 -16.23 -1.73
CA LEU A 216 -17.12 -15.83 -2.32
C LEU A 216 -18.07 -15.33 -1.23
N VAL A 217 -18.90 -14.39 -1.61
CA VAL A 217 -19.87 -13.75 -0.73
C VAL A 217 -21.26 -13.95 -1.29
N GLN A 218 -22.18 -14.44 -0.48
CA GLN A 218 -23.59 -14.50 -0.82
C GLN A 218 -24.18 -13.09 -0.85
N PRO A 219 -24.72 -12.61 -1.99
CA PRO A 219 -25.40 -11.33 -2.03
C PRO A 219 -26.60 -11.29 -1.09
N THR A 220 -26.83 -10.12 -0.51
CA THR A 220 -27.92 -9.80 0.41
C THR A 220 -29.23 -9.48 -0.34
N GLY A 221 -29.13 -8.98 -1.56
CA GLY A 221 -30.29 -8.62 -2.41
C GLY A 221 -30.53 -9.56 -3.59
N ARG A 222 -31.61 -9.29 -4.34
CA ARG A 222 -31.90 -9.97 -5.61
C ARG A 222 -31.00 -9.42 -6.72
N VAL A 223 -30.22 -10.32 -7.32
CA VAL A 223 -29.25 -9.98 -8.36
C VAL A 223 -29.95 -9.75 -9.70
N LYS A 224 -29.74 -8.56 -10.29
CA LYS A 224 -30.17 -8.21 -11.63
C LYS A 224 -29.10 -8.53 -12.67
N ASP A 225 -27.85 -8.23 -12.36
CA ASP A 225 -26.71 -8.48 -13.25
C ASP A 225 -25.50 -8.94 -12.44
N TRP A 226 -25.01 -10.14 -12.75
CA TRP A 226 -23.87 -10.78 -12.12
C TRP A 226 -22.53 -10.24 -12.61
N ARG A 227 -22.52 -9.48 -13.72
CA ARG A 227 -21.32 -8.94 -14.35
C ARG A 227 -20.24 -10.01 -14.54
N SER A 228 -20.64 -11.24 -14.86
CA SER A 228 -19.75 -12.42 -14.83
C SER A 228 -18.52 -12.32 -15.74
N ARG A 229 -18.50 -11.41 -16.72
CA ARG A 229 -17.31 -11.11 -17.53
C ARG A 229 -16.20 -10.43 -16.73
N VAL A 230 -16.56 -9.70 -15.69
CA VAL A 230 -15.65 -8.99 -14.78
C VAL A 230 -15.46 -9.83 -13.53
N THR A 231 -16.56 -10.17 -12.84
CA THR A 231 -16.51 -10.83 -11.53
C THR A 231 -16.05 -12.28 -11.59
N GLY A 232 -16.12 -12.92 -12.77
CA GLY A 232 -15.89 -14.37 -12.91
C GLY A 232 -16.96 -15.25 -12.24
N VAL A 233 -17.95 -14.67 -11.57
CA VAL A 233 -18.97 -15.39 -10.79
C VAL A 233 -20.31 -15.33 -11.51
N ASN A 234 -20.98 -16.48 -11.58
CA ASN A 234 -22.35 -16.61 -12.04
C ASN A 234 -23.14 -17.46 -11.01
N PRO A 235 -24.49 -17.60 -11.14
CA PRO A 235 -25.28 -18.36 -10.18
C PRO A 235 -24.83 -19.81 -9.97
N ALA A 236 -24.28 -20.46 -11.02
CA ALA A 236 -23.84 -21.84 -10.93
C ALA A 236 -22.53 -21.96 -10.12
N VAL A 237 -21.58 -21.04 -10.32
CA VAL A 237 -20.34 -20.97 -9.54
C VAL A 237 -20.65 -20.79 -8.06
N LEU A 238 -21.50 -19.82 -7.71
CA LEU A 238 -21.86 -19.57 -6.32
C LEU A 238 -22.60 -20.77 -5.69
N ARG A 239 -23.46 -21.46 -6.45
CA ARG A 239 -24.15 -22.66 -5.97
C ARG A 239 -23.17 -23.80 -5.71
N ALA A 240 -22.27 -24.08 -6.64
CA ALA A 240 -21.26 -25.12 -6.50
C ALA A 240 -20.36 -24.85 -5.28
N ALA A 241 -19.95 -23.59 -5.06
CA ALA A 241 -19.15 -23.21 -3.89
C ALA A 241 -19.88 -23.44 -2.55
N LYS A 242 -21.21 -23.28 -2.51
CA LYS A 242 -21.99 -23.58 -1.30
C LYS A 242 -22.17 -25.07 -1.04
N GLU A 243 -22.15 -25.88 -2.09
CA GLU A 243 -22.31 -27.33 -2.02
C GLU A 243 -20.97 -28.03 -1.72
N ASP A 244 -19.84 -27.37 -2.00
CA ASP A 244 -18.49 -27.87 -1.68
C ASP A 244 -18.16 -27.66 -0.19
N PRO A 245 -18.05 -28.73 0.63
CA PRO A 245 -17.74 -28.61 2.06
C PRO A 245 -16.32 -28.07 2.33
N ARG A 246 -15.47 -27.94 1.31
CA ARG A 246 -14.12 -27.37 1.43
C ARG A 246 -14.10 -25.85 1.25
N GLN A 247 -15.21 -25.26 0.79
CA GLN A 247 -15.32 -23.83 0.55
C GLN A 247 -16.25 -23.18 1.58
N THR A 248 -15.87 -21.98 2.00
CA THR A 248 -16.70 -21.15 2.87
C THR A 248 -17.22 -19.98 2.03
N VAL A 249 -18.54 -19.85 1.95
CA VAL A 249 -19.21 -18.69 1.35
C VAL A 249 -19.70 -17.78 2.48
N LEU A 250 -19.22 -16.54 2.50
CA LEU A 250 -19.59 -15.56 3.52
C LEU A 250 -21.01 -15.05 3.29
N ARG A 251 -21.75 -14.73 4.35
CA ARG A 251 -23.13 -14.24 4.29
C ARG A 251 -23.15 -12.72 4.20
N GLY A 252 -23.01 -12.24 2.97
CA GLY A 252 -23.06 -10.81 2.64
C GLY A 252 -21.83 -10.03 3.09
N TRP A 253 -21.84 -8.74 2.75
CA TRP A 253 -20.81 -7.79 3.17
C TRP A 253 -20.64 -7.66 4.70
N PRO A 254 -21.64 -7.87 5.60
CA PRO A 254 -21.39 -7.76 7.04
C PRO A 254 -20.40 -8.80 7.55
N GLU A 255 -20.58 -10.07 7.17
CA GLU A 255 -19.66 -11.15 7.56
C GLU A 255 -18.29 -10.94 6.92
N ALA A 256 -18.23 -10.45 5.68
CA ALA A 256 -16.98 -10.08 5.04
C ALA A 256 -16.21 -8.99 5.82
N ARG A 257 -16.90 -7.94 6.28
CA ARG A 257 -16.31 -6.91 7.14
C ARG A 257 -15.81 -7.49 8.46
N GLU A 258 -16.58 -8.37 9.09
CA GLU A 258 -16.17 -9.03 10.34
C GLU A 258 -14.90 -9.86 10.16
N GLN A 259 -14.77 -10.61 9.05
CA GLN A 259 -13.56 -11.36 8.73
C GLN A 259 -12.35 -10.44 8.51
N ILE A 260 -12.53 -9.28 7.86
CA ILE A 260 -11.48 -8.27 7.74
C ILE A 260 -11.12 -7.71 9.12
N PHE A 261 -12.10 -7.35 9.95
CA PHE A 261 -11.88 -6.81 11.29
C PHE A 261 -11.30 -7.84 12.26
N ALA A 262 -11.39 -9.13 11.96
CA ALA A 262 -10.71 -10.18 12.72
C ALA A 262 -9.18 -10.06 12.60
N VAL A 263 -8.70 -9.59 11.45
CA VAL A 263 -7.27 -9.54 11.07
C VAL A 263 -6.72 -8.11 10.90
N ALA A 264 -7.57 -7.09 10.88
CA ALA A 264 -7.19 -5.68 10.80
C ALA A 264 -7.47 -4.94 12.12
N ASP A 265 -6.70 -3.90 12.38
CA ASP A 265 -6.93 -2.96 13.48
C ASP A 265 -6.79 -1.50 13.00
N ALA A 266 -7.01 -0.53 13.89
CA ALA A 266 -6.95 0.89 13.59
C ALA A 266 -5.60 1.37 12.97
N HIS A 267 -4.53 0.57 13.06
CA HIS A 267 -3.22 0.87 12.51
C HIS A 267 -2.95 0.20 11.15
N THR A 268 -3.83 -0.71 10.72
CA THR A 268 -3.71 -1.40 9.43
C THR A 268 -3.87 -0.41 8.27
N VAL A 269 -2.89 -0.38 7.37
CA VAL A 269 -2.98 0.38 6.11
C VAL A 269 -3.73 -0.45 5.06
N PHE A 270 -4.84 0.05 4.54
CA PHE A 270 -5.55 -0.57 3.43
C PHE A 270 -5.01 -0.05 2.09
N VAL A 271 -4.78 -0.98 1.17
CA VAL A 271 -4.20 -0.71 -0.15
C VAL A 271 -5.15 -1.25 -1.22
N GLY A 272 -5.36 -0.52 -2.33
CA GLY A 272 -6.18 -1.02 -3.43
C GLY A 272 -6.14 -0.17 -4.69
N HIS A 273 -7.06 -0.45 -5.61
CA HIS A 273 -7.25 0.28 -6.86
C HIS A 273 -8.69 0.76 -6.96
N ALA A 274 -8.90 2.08 -6.98
CA ALA A 274 -10.25 2.64 -6.79
C ALA A 274 -10.91 2.14 -5.50
N LEU A 275 -10.09 2.07 -4.45
CA LEU A 275 -10.35 1.55 -3.11
C LEU A 275 -11.59 2.15 -2.41
N PRO A 276 -12.03 3.40 -2.69
CA PRO A 276 -13.31 3.91 -2.18
C PRO A 276 -14.48 2.98 -2.46
N ASN A 277 -14.50 2.29 -3.61
CA ASN A 277 -15.60 1.40 -3.98
C ASN A 277 -15.64 0.14 -3.10
N ASP A 278 -14.48 -0.48 -2.86
CA ASP A 278 -14.36 -1.66 -2.00
C ASP A 278 -14.73 -1.32 -0.55
N LEU A 279 -14.19 -0.21 -0.03
CA LEU A 279 -14.46 0.23 1.33
C LEU A 279 -15.92 0.66 1.50
N GLU A 280 -16.55 1.21 0.46
CA GLU A 280 -17.97 1.55 0.49
C GLU A 280 -18.84 0.30 0.60
N ILE A 281 -18.62 -0.72 -0.23
CA ILE A 281 -19.45 -1.93 -0.19
C ILE A 281 -19.25 -2.71 1.11
N LEU A 282 -18.01 -2.73 1.62
CA LEU A 282 -17.67 -3.34 2.91
C LEU A 282 -18.12 -2.49 4.10
N ARG A 283 -18.46 -1.22 3.88
CA ARG A 283 -18.81 -0.25 4.93
C ARG A 283 -17.70 -0.14 5.97
N ILE A 284 -16.48 0.03 5.47
CA ILE A 284 -15.28 0.26 6.24
C ILE A 284 -14.87 1.72 6.05
N ALA A 285 -14.70 2.43 7.16
CA ALA A 285 -14.13 3.76 7.16
C ALA A 285 -12.73 3.67 7.76
N THR A 286 -11.71 4.14 7.04
CA THR A 286 -10.32 4.09 7.52
C THR A 286 -9.64 5.41 7.26
N ASP A 287 -8.74 5.78 8.16
CA ASP A 287 -7.82 6.90 7.97
C ASP A 287 -6.44 6.46 7.44
N ARG A 288 -6.28 5.19 7.13
CA ARG A 288 -5.04 4.59 6.64
C ARG A 288 -5.31 3.91 5.31
N ALA A 289 -5.39 4.70 4.24
CA ALA A 289 -5.66 4.21 2.90
C ALA A 289 -4.58 4.68 1.92
N VAL A 290 -4.19 3.77 1.02
CA VAL A 290 -3.34 4.03 -0.14
C VAL A 290 -4.08 3.51 -1.37
N ASP A 291 -4.23 4.35 -2.39
CA ASP A 291 -4.97 4.00 -3.60
C ASP A 291 -4.11 4.23 -4.84
N SER A 292 -3.92 3.17 -5.62
CA SER A 292 -3.10 3.22 -6.82
C SER A 292 -3.64 4.15 -7.92
N VAL A 293 -4.95 4.39 -8.03
CA VAL A 293 -5.53 5.40 -8.92
C VAL A 293 -5.07 6.78 -8.48
N VAL A 294 -5.17 7.08 -7.18
CA VAL A 294 -4.75 8.37 -6.64
C VAL A 294 -3.24 8.56 -6.81
N LEU A 295 -2.42 7.55 -6.51
CA LEU A 295 -0.98 7.61 -6.73
C LEU A 295 -0.60 7.84 -8.19
N THR A 296 -1.30 7.17 -9.11
CA THR A 296 -1.10 7.37 -10.56
C THR A 296 -1.48 8.79 -10.97
N ALA A 297 -2.58 9.33 -10.42
CA ALA A 297 -2.99 10.72 -10.67
C ALA A 297 -1.92 11.70 -10.19
N GLN A 298 -1.42 11.49 -8.97
CA GLN A 298 -0.41 12.36 -8.38
C GLN A 298 0.90 12.29 -9.17
N ALA A 299 1.27 11.12 -9.69
CA ALA A 299 2.43 10.96 -10.54
C ALA A 299 2.27 11.67 -11.90
N ALA A 300 1.06 11.63 -12.48
CA ALA A 300 0.77 12.25 -13.78
C ALA A 300 0.53 13.77 -13.71
N PHE A 301 -0.15 14.24 -12.67
CA PHE A 301 -0.68 15.61 -12.57
C PHE A 301 -0.18 16.39 -11.36
N GLY A 302 0.65 15.77 -10.50
CA GLY A 302 1.14 16.37 -9.26
C GLY A 302 0.16 16.24 -8.10
N ARG A 303 0.69 16.34 -6.86
CA ARG A 303 -0.09 16.15 -5.61
C ARG A 303 -1.20 17.18 -5.38
N ALA A 304 -1.20 18.31 -6.10
CA ALA A 304 -2.22 19.34 -5.97
C ALA A 304 -3.50 19.05 -6.78
N ALA A 305 -3.47 18.18 -7.79
CA ALA A 305 -4.56 17.97 -8.75
C ALA A 305 -5.83 17.40 -8.11
N ALA A 306 -6.89 18.21 -8.02
CA ALA A 306 -8.07 18.01 -7.15
C ALA A 306 -8.80 16.66 -7.27
N ARG A 307 -8.69 15.97 -8.41
CA ARG A 307 -9.21 14.62 -8.66
C ARG A 307 -8.59 14.06 -9.95
N PHE A 308 -8.59 12.73 -10.12
CA PHE A 308 -8.37 12.12 -11.43
C PHE A 308 -9.46 12.63 -12.42
N PRO A 309 -9.09 13.27 -13.55
CA PRO A 309 -10.05 13.74 -14.54
C PRO A 309 -10.75 12.60 -15.29
#